data_AF-A0A1F0PGJ0-F1
#
_entry.id   AF-A0A1F0PGJ0-F1
#
_cell.length_a   1.000
_cell.length_b   1.000
_cell.length_c   1.000
_cell.angle_alpha   90.00
_cell.angle_beta   90.00
_cell.angle_gamma   90.00
#
_symmetry.space_group_name_H-M   'P 1'
#
loop_
_entity.id
_entity.type
_entity.pdbx_description
1 polymer ?
#
loop_
_entity_poly.entity_id
_entity_poly.type
_entity_poly.pdbx_seq_one_letter_code
_entity_poly.pdbx_strand_id
1 'polypeptide(L)'
;MTNKIDLPHKTMFEACNPGTKLVSESQVAAAAGIKVSTVRTYSGAAVRAAGIRLRPVAKDDDGRYWYKTSDVEVWQRNRAAGKARYRAMMTTSINI
;
A
#
# COMPACT_ATOMS: atom_id res chain seq x y z
N MET A 1 -7.55 -18.61 11.08
CA MET A 1 -7.92 -17.30 11.67
C MET A 1 -7.11 -16.22 10.97
N THR A 2 -7.73 -15.40 10.14
CA THR A 2 -7.09 -14.24 9.52
C THR A 2 -6.79 -13.24 10.65
N ASN A 3 -5.52 -13.05 11.01
CA ASN A 3 -5.12 -11.99 11.94
C ASN A 3 -5.64 -10.66 11.39
N LYS A 4 -6.79 -10.21 11.90
CA LYS A 4 -7.31 -8.87 11.64
C LYS A 4 -6.22 -7.93 12.15
N ILE A 5 -5.67 -7.11 11.27
CA ILE A 5 -4.79 -6.03 11.71
C ILE A 5 -5.70 -5.13 12.56
N ASP A 6 -5.43 -5.08 13.86
CA ASP A 6 -6.16 -4.23 14.77
C ASP A 6 -5.72 -2.79 14.50
N LEU A 7 -6.55 -2.07 13.75
CA LEU A 7 -6.28 -0.71 13.31
C LEU A 7 -7.20 0.23 14.07
N PRO A 8 -6.69 1.36 14.58
CA PRO A 8 -7.55 2.37 15.18
C PRO A 8 -8.52 2.93 14.14
N HIS A 9 -9.62 3.50 14.63
CA HIS A 9 -10.51 4.27 13.78
C HIS A 9 -9.77 5.50 13.21
N LYS A 10 -10.09 5.89 11.97
CA LYS A 10 -9.45 7.04 11.28
C LYS A 10 -9.38 8.30 12.15
N THR A 11 -10.51 8.68 12.75
CA THR A 11 -10.61 9.90 13.56
C THR A 11 -9.73 9.85 14.81
N MET A 12 -9.63 8.70 15.47
CA MET A 12 -8.73 8.50 16.61
C MET A 12 -7.27 8.62 16.17
N PHE A 13 -6.91 8.03 15.03
CA PHE A 13 -5.55 8.13 14.52
C PHE A 13 -5.16 9.59 14.21
N GLU A 14 -6.04 10.36 13.56
CA GLU A 14 -5.81 11.77 13.25
C GLU A 14 -5.69 12.63 14.50
N ALA A 15 -6.51 12.36 15.53
CA ALA A 15 -6.43 13.07 16.81
C ALA A 15 -5.08 12.84 17.52
N CYS A 16 -4.53 11.62 17.46
CA CYS A 16 -3.24 11.29 18.07
C CYS A 16 -2.03 11.69 17.21
N ASN A 17 -2.22 11.98 15.92
CA ASN A 17 -1.13 12.27 14.98
C ASN A 17 -1.41 13.57 14.19
N PRO A 18 -1.57 14.72 14.88
CA PRO A 18 -1.83 15.99 14.22
C PRO A 18 -0.71 16.30 13.23
N GLY A 19 -1.08 16.63 11.98
CA GLY A 19 -0.14 16.89 10.89
C GLY A 19 0.17 15.68 9.99
N THR A 20 -0.24 14.47 10.36
CA THR A 20 -0.11 13.31 9.46
C THR A 20 -1.23 13.33 8.42
N LYS A 21 -0.88 13.50 7.15
CA LYS A 21 -1.85 13.44 6.04
C LYS A 21 -2.18 12.00 5.68
N LEU A 22 -3.46 11.65 5.76
CA LEU A 22 -3.98 10.33 5.38
C LEU A 22 -4.61 10.35 3.98
N VAL A 23 -4.47 9.23 3.27
CA VAL A 23 -5.15 8.96 2.00
C VAL A 23 -5.88 7.62 2.08
N SER A 24 -7.06 7.55 1.47
CA SER A 24 -7.87 6.34 1.41
C SER A 24 -7.32 5.33 0.41
N GLU A 25 -7.64 4.04 0.58
CA GLU A 25 -7.29 3.00 -0.38
C GLU A 25 -7.80 3.27 -1.80
N SER A 26 -8.94 3.97 -1.96
CA SER A 26 -9.48 4.37 -3.27
C SER A 26 -8.62 5.45 -3.93
N GLN A 27 -8.12 6.43 -3.17
CA GLN A 27 -7.19 7.43 -3.68
C GLN A 27 -5.85 6.80 -4.06
N VAL A 28 -5.35 5.87 -3.22
CA VAL A 28 -4.12 5.11 -3.54
C VAL A 28 -4.30 4.30 -4.83
N ALA A 29 -5.43 3.62 -4.98
CA ALA A 29 -5.75 2.83 -6.16
C ALA A 29 -5.79 3.69 -7.43
N ALA A 30 -6.48 4.84 -7.37
CA ALA A 30 -6.57 5.79 -8.46
C ALA A 30 -5.18 6.34 -8.85
N ALA A 31 -4.39 6.80 -7.88
CA ALA A 31 -3.06 7.35 -8.13
C ALA A 31 -2.09 6.31 -8.73
N ALA A 32 -2.19 5.04 -8.29
CA ALA A 32 -1.33 3.97 -8.78
C ALA A 32 -1.83 3.28 -10.06
N GLY A 33 -3.01 3.66 -10.57
CA GLY A 33 -3.65 3.05 -11.74
C GLY A 33 -3.96 1.55 -11.54
N ILE A 34 -4.46 1.16 -10.36
CA ILE A 34 -4.79 -0.24 -10.03
C ILE A 34 -6.16 -0.36 -9.35
N LYS A 35 -6.65 -1.59 -9.19
CA LYS A 35 -7.90 -1.86 -8.45
C LYS A 35 -7.67 -1.75 -6.93
N VAL A 36 -8.70 -1.34 -6.19
CA VAL A 36 -8.68 -1.31 -4.71
C VAL A 36 -8.38 -2.69 -4.11
N SER A 37 -8.92 -3.76 -4.70
CA SER A 37 -8.62 -5.13 -4.28
C SER A 37 -7.11 -5.44 -4.35
N THR A 38 -6.42 -4.92 -5.36
CA THR A 38 -4.96 -5.04 -5.50
C THR A 38 -4.23 -4.26 -4.40
N VAL A 39 -4.70 -3.06 -4.04
CA VAL A 39 -4.15 -2.30 -2.88
C VAL A 39 -4.27 -3.12 -1.60
N ARG A 40 -5.43 -3.74 -1.35
CA ARG A 40 -5.66 -4.60 -0.18
C ARG A 40 -4.73 -5.82 -0.16
N THR A 41 -4.37 -6.38 -1.32
CA THR A 41 -3.34 -7.43 -1.39
C THR A 41 -2.01 -6.92 -0.84
N TYR A 42 -1.55 -5.74 -1.27
CA TYR A 42 -0.31 -5.12 -0.76
C TYR A 42 -0.35 -4.79 0.74
N SER A 43 -1.54 -4.63 1.30
CA SER A 43 -1.77 -4.42 2.74
C SER A 43 -1.81 -5.70 3.58
N GLY A 44 -2.06 -6.84 2.93
CA GLY A 44 -2.15 -8.15 3.57
C GLY A 44 -0.80 -8.66 4.12
N ALA A 45 -0.87 -9.55 5.11
CA ALA A 45 0.30 -10.17 5.74
C ALA A 45 1.16 -10.98 4.76
N ALA A 46 0.57 -11.49 3.66
CA ALA A 46 1.22 -12.32 2.66
C ALA A 46 2.28 -11.58 1.81
N VAL A 47 2.22 -10.24 1.72
CA VAL A 47 3.17 -9.44 0.92
C VAL A 47 4.48 -9.15 1.69
N ARG A 48 4.89 -10.07 2.57
CA ARG A 48 6.24 -10.07 3.17
C ARG A 48 7.32 -10.43 2.13
N ALA A 49 6.97 -11.14 1.06
CA ALA A 49 7.95 -11.74 0.15
C ALA A 49 8.62 -10.77 -0.85
N ALA A 50 8.24 -9.49 -0.93
CA ALA A 50 8.74 -8.61 -2.00
C ALA A 50 9.19 -7.20 -1.57
N GLY A 51 9.25 -6.87 -0.28
CA GLY A 51 9.67 -5.52 0.18
C GLY A 51 8.75 -4.36 -0.24
N ILE A 52 7.61 -4.64 -0.89
CA ILE A 52 6.64 -3.67 -1.44
C ILE A 52 5.33 -3.71 -0.61
N ARG A 53 5.44 -3.82 0.72
CA ARG A 53 4.25 -3.85 1.58
C ARG A 53 3.74 -2.44 1.84
N LEU A 54 2.44 -2.22 1.66
CA LEU A 54 1.78 -0.95 1.99
C LEU A 54 0.93 -1.12 3.26
N ARG A 55 1.38 -0.57 4.40
CA ARG A 55 0.72 -0.78 5.69
C ARG A 55 -0.39 0.25 5.92
N PRO A 56 -1.65 -0.18 6.11
CA PRO A 56 -2.67 0.72 6.60
C PRO A 56 -2.39 1.09 8.05
N VAL A 57 -2.76 2.30 8.43
CA VAL A 57 -2.58 2.85 9.78
C VAL A 57 -3.91 3.05 10.51
N ALA A 58 -5.00 3.11 9.76
CA ALA A 58 -6.34 3.24 10.32
C ALA A 58 -7.38 2.59 9.40
N LYS A 59 -8.57 2.40 9.97
CA LYS A 59 -9.75 1.90 9.27
C LYS A 59 -10.94 2.80 9.62
N ASP A 60 -11.88 3.02 8.70
CA ASP A 60 -13.15 3.70 9.00
C ASP A 60 -14.31 2.71 9.17
N ASP A 61 -15.50 3.24 9.46
CA ASP A 61 -16.72 2.45 9.69
C ASP A 61 -17.13 1.61 8.46
N ASP A 62 -16.90 2.13 7.25
CA ASP A 62 -17.11 1.39 5.97
C ASP A 62 -16.06 0.28 5.75
N GLY A 63 -15.09 0.23 6.65
CA GLY A 63 -14.00 -0.70 6.62
C GLY A 63 -12.93 -0.43 5.58
N ARG A 64 -12.86 0.82 5.12
CA ARG A 64 -11.84 1.32 4.21
C ARG A 64 -10.52 1.48 4.94
N TYR A 65 -9.44 1.10 4.28
CA TYR A 65 -8.11 1.33 4.80
C TYR A 65 -7.61 2.75 4.50
N TRP A 66 -6.91 3.30 5.49
CA TRP A 66 -6.26 4.60 5.42
C TRP A 66 -4.75 4.46 5.62
N TYR A 67 -4.00 5.23 4.83
CA TYR A 67 -2.54 5.14 4.74
C TYR A 67 -1.93 6.51 4.95
N LYS A 68 -0.73 6.56 5.53
CA LYS A 68 0.08 7.79 5.53
C LYS A 68 0.48 8.12 4.09
N THR A 69 0.35 9.38 3.71
CA THR A 69 0.77 9.84 2.37
C THR A 69 2.24 9.53 2.10
N SER A 70 3.12 9.74 3.10
CA SER A 70 4.55 9.41 3.01
C SER A 70 4.83 7.94 2.70
N ASP A 71 4.07 7.04 3.31
CA ASP A 71 4.25 5.60 3.14
C ASP A 71 3.77 5.16 1.75
N VAL A 72 2.70 5.79 1.24
CA VAL A 72 2.21 5.58 -0.13
C VAL A 72 3.25 6.03 -1.15
N GLU A 73 3.89 7.18 -0.97
CA GLU A 73 4.94 7.68 -1.87
C GLU A 73 6.14 6.71 -1.94
N VAL A 74 6.64 6.26 -0.77
CA VAL A 74 7.72 5.28 -0.70
C VAL A 74 7.32 3.97 -1.37
N TRP A 75 6.10 3.50 -1.11
CA TRP A 75 5.57 2.29 -1.74
C TRP A 75 5.48 2.40 -3.26
N GLN A 76 5.00 3.54 -3.79
CA GLN A 76 4.93 3.76 -5.24
C GLN A 76 6.31 3.73 -5.89
N ARG A 77 7.32 4.39 -5.28
CA ARG A 77 8.70 4.36 -5.78
C ARG A 77 9.26 2.93 -5.80
N ASN A 78 9.09 2.19 -4.71
CA ASN A 78 9.57 0.80 -4.62
C ASN A 78 8.87 -0.11 -5.64
N ARG A 79 7.56 0.08 -5.85
CA ARG A 79 6.80 -0.66 -6.86
C ARG A 79 7.29 -0.36 -8.27
N ALA A 80 7.56 0.90 -8.60
CA ALA A 80 8.09 1.30 -9.90
C ALA A 80 9.49 0.71 -10.14
N ALA A 81 10.37 0.78 -9.14
CA ALA A 81 11.71 0.19 -9.19
C ALA A 81 11.66 -1.34 -9.37
N GLY A 82 10.75 -2.02 -8.66
CA GLY A 82 10.53 -3.46 -8.82
C GLY A 82 10.08 -3.83 -10.24
N LYS A 83 9.15 -3.07 -10.83
CA LYS A 83 8.73 -3.27 -12.23
C LYS A 83 9.88 -3.04 -13.22
N ALA A 84 10.69 -2.01 -13.01
CA ALA A 84 11.84 -1.73 -13.87
C ALA A 84 12.86 -2.88 -13.82
N ARG A 85 13.18 -3.40 -12.63
CA ARG A 85 14.07 -4.56 -12.46
C ARG A 85 13.54 -5.81 -13.15
N TYR A 86 12.24 -6.09 -13.00
CA TYR A 86 11.61 -7.24 -13.67
C TYR A 86 11.66 -7.12 -15.19
N ARG A 87 11.38 -5.93 -15.74
CA ARG A 87 11.50 -5.68 -17.19
C ARG A 87 12.93 -5.83 -17.71
N ALA A 88 13.91 -5.31 -16.97
CA ALA A 88 15.32 -5.48 -17.31
C ALA A 88 15.71 -6.95 -17.34
N MET A 89 15.34 -7.72 -16.31
CA MET A 89 15.57 -9.17 -16.26
C MET A 89 14.96 -9.90 -17.47
N MET A 90 13.70 -9.60 -17.81
CA MET A 90 13.06 -10.23 -18.96
C MET A 90 13.69 -9.85 -20.30
N THR A 91 14.14 -8.60 -20.45
CA THR A 91 14.83 -8.17 -21.67
C THR A 91 16.18 -8.87 -21.82
N THR A 92 16.93 -9.02 -20.72
CA THR A 92 18.18 -9.79 -20.73
C THR A 92 17.93 -11.26 -21.07
N SER A 93 16.89 -11.88 -20.52
CA SER A 93 16.57 -13.30 -20.77
C SER A 93 16.06 -13.63 -22.18
N ILE A 94 15.62 -12.64 -22.97
CA ILE A 94 15.16 -12.84 -24.35
C ILE A 94 16.31 -12.73 -25.37
N ASN A 95 17.40 -12.05 -25.00
CA ASN A 95 18.55 -11.80 -25.87
C ASN A 95 19.72 -12.80 -25.67
N ILE A 96 19.43 -13.98 -25.10
CA ILE A 96 20.37 -15.11 -24.93
C ILE A 96 19.80 -16.30 -25.71
#